data_AF-A0A963KPH9-F1
#
_entry.id   AF-A0A963KPH9-F1
#
_cell.length_a   1.000
_cell.length_b   1.000
_cell.length_c   1.000
_cell.angle_alpha   90.00
_cell.angle_beta   90.00
_cell.angle_gamma   90.00
#
_symmetry.space_group_name_H-M   'P 1'
#
loop_
_entity.id
_entity.type
_entity.pdbx_description
1 polymer ?
#
loop_
_entity_poly.entity_id
_entity_poly.type
_entity_poly.pdbx_seq_one_letter_code
_entity_poly.pdbx_strand_id
1 'polypeptide(L)'
;MPEPICRTRVRAAPSLLRWLGVTALLSCAAAGAGAEWLALCSKCVSPTIFSLTGAGTAQAVAQARITRAEIEGWCANWQPGDAGCVARGLQEHDLQKVYR
;
A
#
# COMPACT_ATOMS: atom_id res chain seq x y z
N MET A 1 5.82 8.73 19.95
CA MET A 1 4.93 7.56 19.90
C MET A 1 5.81 6.34 19.65
N PRO A 2 5.96 5.42 20.63
CA PRO A 2 6.89 4.28 20.55
C PRO A 2 6.26 3.03 19.90
N GLU A 3 7.14 2.20 19.34
CA GLU A 3 6.92 0.98 18.54
C GLU A 3 6.14 -0.15 19.26
N PRO A 4 5.48 -1.07 18.52
CA PRO A 4 4.91 -2.28 19.12
C PRO A 4 5.98 -3.37 19.29
N ILE A 5 6.39 -3.58 20.54
CA ILE A 5 7.22 -4.72 20.97
C ILE A 5 6.37 -6.00 20.91
N CYS A 6 6.50 -6.78 19.84
CA CYS A 6 5.95 -8.13 19.78
C CYS A 6 6.84 -9.08 20.61
N ARG A 7 6.54 -9.20 21.91
CA ARG A 7 7.24 -10.06 22.86
C ARG A 7 6.71 -11.49 22.77
N THR A 8 7.25 -12.30 21.87
CA THR A 8 6.95 -13.75 21.82
C THR A 8 7.89 -14.51 22.76
N ARG A 9 7.32 -15.13 23.80
CA ARG A 9 8.03 -16.09 24.66
C ARG A 9 8.37 -17.34 23.83
N VAL A 10 9.64 -17.56 23.54
CA VAL A 10 10.13 -18.83 23.00
C VAL A 10 10.32 -19.79 24.17
N ARG A 11 9.47 -20.81 24.31
CA ARG A 11 9.80 -22.00 25.12
C ARG A 11 10.70 -22.89 24.28
N ALA A 12 11.98 -22.96 24.65
CA ALA A 12 12.92 -23.94 24.13
C ALA A 12 12.55 -25.34 24.68
N ALA A 13 12.24 -26.28 23.79
CA ALA A 13 12.24 -27.71 24.10
C ALA A 13 13.56 -28.30 23.57
N PRO A 14 14.32 -29.08 24.37
CA PRO A 14 15.63 -29.54 23.98
C PRO A 14 15.55 -30.76 23.04
N SER A 15 16.16 -30.58 21.87
CA SER A 15 17.05 -31.51 21.16
C SER A 15 16.84 -33.01 21.37
N LEU A 16 16.06 -33.62 20.49
CA LEU A 16 16.31 -34.99 20.03
C LEU A 16 15.93 -35.10 18.53
N LEU A 17 16.72 -35.89 17.81
CA LEU A 17 16.59 -36.31 16.39
C LEU A 17 17.26 -35.44 15.31
N ARG A 18 18.59 -35.57 15.33
CA ARG A 18 19.50 -35.75 14.19
C ARG A 18 18.94 -36.69 13.11
N TRP A 19 18.48 -36.19 11.96
CA TRP A 19 18.40 -36.91 10.68
C TRP A 19 18.53 -35.96 9.47
N LEU A 20 19.17 -36.49 8.43
CA LEU A 20 19.53 -35.87 7.16
C LEU A 20 18.39 -35.12 6.47
N GLY A 21 18.73 -34.02 5.78
CA GLY A 21 17.86 -33.43 4.76
C GLY A 21 18.25 -32.02 4.36
N VAL A 22 19.24 -31.88 3.47
CA VAL A 22 19.42 -30.65 2.69
C VAL A 22 18.22 -30.55 1.75
N THR A 23 17.25 -29.73 2.11
CA THR A 23 16.19 -29.29 1.20
C THR A 23 15.89 -27.83 1.47
N ALA A 24 16.36 -26.99 0.54
CA ALA A 24 16.03 -25.59 0.45
C ALA A 24 14.52 -25.40 0.42
N LEU A 25 14.00 -24.46 1.21
CA LEU A 25 12.78 -23.73 0.87
C LEU A 25 12.92 -22.29 1.36
N LEU A 26 13.30 -21.43 0.40
CA LEU A 26 13.08 -19.99 0.40
C LEU A 26 11.73 -19.67 1.03
N SER A 27 11.74 -19.09 2.23
CA SER A 27 10.53 -18.52 2.82
C SER A 27 10.29 -17.13 2.25
N CYS A 28 9.52 -17.14 1.16
CA CYS A 28 8.45 -16.20 0.84
C CYS A 28 8.66 -14.74 1.29
N ALA A 29 9.30 -13.94 0.45
CA ALA A 29 9.07 -12.50 0.44
C ALA A 29 7.65 -12.25 -0.10
N ALA A 30 6.64 -12.31 0.76
CA ALA A 30 5.34 -11.74 0.47
C ALA A 30 5.48 -10.21 0.56
N ALA A 31 6.02 -9.59 -0.48
CA ALA A 31 5.71 -8.19 -0.75
C ALA A 31 4.22 -8.16 -1.07
N GLY A 32 3.41 -7.90 -0.03
CA GLY A 32 1.98 -7.69 -0.22
C GLY A 32 1.83 -6.62 -1.29
N ALA A 33 1.21 -7.00 -2.41
CA ALA A 33 0.73 -6.07 -3.41
C ALA A 33 -0.46 -5.29 -2.83
N GLY A 34 -0.21 -4.54 -1.75
CA GLY A 34 -1.08 -3.45 -1.37
C GLY A 34 -0.92 -2.39 -2.45
N ALA A 35 -2.03 -1.94 -3.03
CA ALA A 35 -1.99 -0.79 -3.90
C ALA A 35 -1.33 0.36 -3.12
N GLU A 36 -0.15 0.81 -3.57
CA GLU A 36 0.56 1.89 -2.90
C GLU A 36 -0.03 3.22 -3.38
N TRP A 37 -0.27 4.14 -2.47
CA TRP A 37 -0.92 5.43 -2.78
C TRP A 37 -0.02 6.59 -2.39
N LEU A 38 -0.14 7.69 -3.13
CA LEU A 38 0.57 8.94 -2.83
C LEU A 38 -0.34 9.85 -1.99
N ALA A 39 0.06 10.14 -0.75
CA ALA A 39 -0.67 11.03 0.13
C ALA A 39 -0.41 12.50 -0.22
N LEU A 40 -1.32 13.13 -0.97
CA LEU A 40 -1.19 14.54 -1.39
C LEU A 40 -1.60 15.52 -0.28
N CYS A 41 -2.73 15.25 0.38
CA CYS A 41 -3.21 16.01 1.52
C CYS A 41 -4.17 15.16 2.37
N SER A 42 -4.43 15.56 3.62
CA SER A 42 -5.22 14.76 4.58
C SER A 42 -6.66 14.45 4.16
N LYS A 43 -7.24 15.24 3.25
CA LYS A 43 -8.60 15.07 2.74
C LYS A 43 -8.69 14.99 1.21
N CYS A 44 -7.56 14.87 0.52
CA CYS A 44 -7.54 14.77 -0.94
C CYS A 44 -7.85 13.33 -1.36
N VAL A 45 -8.41 13.17 -2.56
CA VAL A 45 -8.39 11.87 -3.23
C VAL A 45 -6.93 11.46 -3.42
N SER A 46 -6.56 10.29 -2.90
CA SER A 46 -5.18 9.82 -2.93
C SER A 46 -4.96 9.03 -4.23
N PRO A 47 -4.10 9.49 -5.15
CA PRO A 47 -3.81 8.74 -6.37
C PRO A 47 -3.03 7.46 -6.07
N THR A 48 -3.29 6.43 -6.86
CA THR A 48 -2.59 5.14 -6.77
C THR A 48 -1.32 5.18 -7.61
N ILE A 49 -0.23 4.70 -7.03
CA ILE A 49 1.07 4.56 -7.69
C ILE A 49 0.99 3.38 -8.65
N PHE A 50 1.26 3.65 -9.93
CA PHE A 50 1.29 2.63 -10.99
C PHE A 50 2.71 2.33 -11.47
N SER A 51 3.69 3.18 -11.18
CA SER A 51 5.10 2.95 -11.48
C SER A 51 5.95 3.51 -10.35
N LEU A 52 6.91 2.72 -9.88
CA LEU A 52 7.90 3.14 -8.90
C LEU A 52 9.28 2.68 -9.39
N THR A 53 10.21 3.62 -9.53
CA THR A 53 11.58 3.34 -10.00
C THR A 53 12.59 3.87 -9.01
N GLY A 54 13.70 3.16 -8.81
CA GLY A 54 14.79 3.60 -7.93
C GLY A 54 14.41 3.67 -6.45
N ALA A 55 13.41 2.88 -6.00
CA ALA A 55 12.99 2.83 -4.60
C ALA A 55 14.18 2.59 -3.66
N GLY A 56 14.25 3.34 -2.55
CA GLY A 56 15.37 3.27 -1.60
C GLY A 56 16.64 4.01 -2.05
N THR A 57 16.59 4.77 -3.15
CA THR A 57 17.71 5.60 -3.61
C THR A 57 17.34 7.08 -3.61
N ALA A 58 18.34 7.96 -3.73
CA ALA A 58 18.13 9.40 -3.89
C ALA A 58 17.45 9.79 -5.23
N GLN A 59 17.35 8.86 -6.18
CA GLN A 59 16.74 9.05 -7.49
C GLN A 59 15.39 8.31 -7.59
N ALA A 60 14.74 8.06 -6.45
CA ALA A 60 13.44 7.40 -6.42
C ALA A 60 12.38 8.29 -7.09
N VAL A 61 11.59 7.70 -8.00
CA VAL A 61 10.47 8.37 -8.68
C VAL A 61 9.24 7.47 -8.58
N ALA A 62 8.19 7.98 -7.96
CA ALA A 62 6.86 7.38 -7.99
C ALA A 62 6.02 8.08 -9.06
N GLN A 63 5.18 7.34 -9.77
CA GLN A 63 4.19 7.89 -10.69
C GLN A 63 2.83 7.38 -10.26
N ALA A 64 1.93 8.31 -9.98
CA ALA A 64 0.59 8.01 -9.49
C ALA A 64 -0.49 8.73 -10.31
N ARG A 65 -1.69 8.16 -10.34
CA ARG A 65 -2.87 8.76 -10.98
C ARG A 65 -4.12 8.55 -10.15
N ILE A 66 -5.05 9.49 -10.24
CA ILE A 66 -6.39 9.31 -9.69
C ILE A 66 -7.20 8.54 -10.72
N THR A 67 -7.86 7.46 -10.31
CA THR A 67 -8.85 6.77 -11.13
C THR A 67 -10.24 6.97 -10.55
N ARG A 68 -11.25 6.53 -11.30
CA ARG A 68 -12.64 6.51 -10.84
C ARG A 68 -12.79 5.77 -9.51
N ALA A 69 -12.07 4.66 -9.32
CA ALA A 69 -12.20 3.83 -8.12
C ALA A 69 -11.73 4.57 -6.86
N GLU A 70 -10.67 5.38 -6.94
CA GLU A 70 -10.22 6.19 -5.81
C GLU A 70 -11.21 7.33 -5.50
N ILE A 71 -11.84 7.91 -6.52
CA ILE A 71 -12.90 8.91 -6.33
C ILE A 71 -14.12 8.27 -5.65
N GLU A 72 -14.56 7.09 -6.10
CA GLU A 72 -15.66 6.35 -5.50
C GLU A 72 -15.36 5.99 -4.04
N GLY A 73 -14.17 5.46 -3.77
CA GLY A 73 -13.72 5.14 -2.42
C GLY A 73 -13.61 6.38 -1.52
N TRP A 74 -13.13 7.50 -2.06
CA TRP A 74 -13.08 8.76 -1.31
C TRP A 74 -14.49 9.29 -1.00
N CYS A 75 -15.38 9.30 -1.99
CA CYS A 75 -16.78 9.73 -1.82
C CYS A 75 -17.50 8.88 -0.78
N ALA A 76 -17.33 7.56 -0.80
CA ALA A 76 -17.94 6.65 0.17
C ALA A 76 -17.50 6.95 1.62
N ASN A 77 -16.25 7.38 1.81
CA ASN A 77 -15.69 7.62 3.14
C ASN A 77 -15.88 9.07 3.64
N TRP A 78 -15.82 10.06 2.75
CA TRP A 78 -15.75 11.47 3.12
C TRP A 78 -16.99 12.29 2.74
N GLN A 79 -17.83 11.79 1.85
CA GLN A 79 -19.09 12.42 1.42
C GLN A 79 -20.24 11.40 1.36
N PRO A 80 -20.49 10.63 2.45
CA PRO A 80 -21.52 9.61 2.44
C PRO A 80 -22.91 10.24 2.21
N GLY A 81 -23.67 9.67 1.27
CA GLY A 81 -25.03 10.11 0.93
C GLY A 81 -25.11 11.22 -0.13
N ASP A 82 -23.99 11.80 -0.57
CA ASP A 82 -23.98 12.73 -1.70
C ASP A 82 -24.01 11.98 -3.04
N ALA A 83 -25.19 11.90 -3.64
CA ALA A 83 -25.39 11.24 -4.94
C ALA A 83 -24.60 11.92 -6.10
N GLY A 84 -24.21 13.19 -5.95
CA GLY A 84 -23.44 13.94 -6.94
C GLY A 84 -21.93 13.84 -6.77
N CYS A 85 -21.43 13.24 -5.69
CA CYS A 85 -20.00 13.29 -5.34
C CYS A 85 -19.11 12.72 -6.44
N VAL A 86 -19.43 11.52 -6.93
CA VAL A 86 -18.60 10.84 -7.95
C VAL A 86 -18.62 11.61 -9.26
N ALA A 87 -19.78 12.08 -9.70
CA ALA A 87 -19.92 12.83 -10.95
C ALA A 87 -19.10 14.13 -10.93
N ARG A 88 -19.14 14.86 -9.83
CA ARG A 88 -18.35 16.07 -9.61
C ARG A 88 -16.85 15.76 -9.52
N GLY A 89 -16.46 14.75 -8.75
CA GLY A 89 -15.05 14.35 -8.64
C GLY A 89 -14.43 13.99 -9.99
N LEU A 90 -15.19 13.36 -10.90
CA LEU A 90 -14.71 13.03 -12.25
C LEU A 90 -14.56 14.25 -13.17
N GLN A 91 -15.23 15.37 -12.86
CA GLN A 91 -15.09 16.62 -13.59
C GLN A 91 -13.94 17.48 -13.01
N GLU A 92 -13.76 17.43 -11.70
CA GLU A 92 -12.73 18.19 -10.98
C GLU A 92 -11.33 17.58 -11.09
N HIS A 93 -11.24 16.25 -11.21
CA HIS A 93 -9.98 15.54 -11.34
C HIS A 93 -9.68 15.17 -12.79
N ASP A 94 -8.53 15.62 -13.28
CA ASP A 94 -7.96 15.12 -14.53
C ASP A 94 -7.43 13.70 -14.32
N LEU A 95 -8.15 12.71 -14.84
CA LEU A 95 -7.79 11.29 -14.74
C LEU A 95 -6.54 10.93 -15.56
N GLN A 96 -6.04 11.83 -16.41
CA GLN A 96 -4.78 11.67 -17.14
C GLN A 96 -3.60 12.33 -16.43
N LYS A 97 -3.85 13.07 -15.35
CA LYS A 97 -2.78 13.72 -14.58
C LYS A 97 -1.92 12.68 -13.87
N VAL A 98 -0.62 12.75 -14.14
CA VAL A 98 0.40 11.94 -13.48
C VAL A 98 1.09 12.78 -12.41
N TYR A 99 1.00 12.31 -11.16
CA TYR A 99 1.71 12.87 -10.01
C TYR A 99 3.07 12.21 -9.86
N ARG A 100 4.11 12.98 -9.48
CA ARG A 100 5.49 12.52 -9.31
C ARG A 100 6.14 13.15 -8.10
#